data_AF-A0A021X438-F1
#
_entry.id   AF-A0A021X438-F1
#
_cell.length_a   1.000
_cell.length_b   1.000
_cell.length_c   1.000
_cell.angle_alpha   90.00
_cell.angle_beta   90.00
_cell.angle_gamma   90.00
#
_symmetry.space_group_name_H-M   'P 1'
#
loop_
_entity.id
_entity.type
_entity.pdbx_description
1 polymer ?
#
loop_
_entity_poly.entity_id
_entity_poly.type
_entity_poly.pdbx_seq_one_letter_code
_entity_poly.pdbx_strand_id
1 'polypeptide(L)'
;MLESTDIELEDERLRQLDILAQERAMTPPELLSHYASGSFGFHEAVHTASIVLDLVDDQLLHHPAIAGNDEWFRLAARASEALFNLYQSMGAAQLATHATDEGKRPEELNASNDD
;
A
#
# COMPACT_ATOMS: atom_id res chain seq x y z
N MET A 1 3.68 -0.79 -26.27
CA MET A 1 2.55 -1.67 -26.63
C MET A 1 2.22 -2.38 -25.33
N LEU A 2 1.09 -2.04 -24.70
CA LEU A 2 0.67 -2.71 -23.46
C LEU A 2 0.39 -4.17 -23.78
N GLU A 3 0.87 -5.10 -22.96
CA GLU A 3 0.57 -6.52 -23.14
C GLU A 3 -0.94 -6.74 -22.87
N SER A 4 -1.55 -7.75 -23.50
CA SER A 4 -3.01 -8.01 -23.33
C SER A 4 -3.40 -8.16 -21.86
N THR A 5 -2.49 -8.72 -21.06
CA THR A 5 -2.62 -8.89 -19.61
C THR A 5 -2.62 -7.58 -18.84
N ASP A 6 -1.89 -6.56 -19.31
CA ASP A 6 -1.82 -5.24 -18.65
C ASP A 6 -3.14 -4.48 -18.84
N ILE A 7 -3.75 -4.63 -20.02
CA ILE A 7 -5.04 -4.01 -20.34
C ILE A 7 -6.14 -4.65 -19.48
N GLU A 8 -6.18 -5.98 -19.42
CA GLU A 8 -7.14 -6.71 -18.59
C GLU A 8 -7.00 -6.36 -17.10
N LEU A 9 -5.76 -6.18 -16.62
CA LEU A 9 -5.49 -5.78 -15.24
C LEU A 9 -5.95 -4.35 -14.95
N GLU A 10 -5.73 -3.41 -15.88
CA GLU A 10 -6.20 -2.03 -15.72
C GLU A 10 -7.73 -1.94 -15.74
N ASP A 11 -8.38 -2.70 -16.61
CA ASP A 11 -9.85 -2.79 -16.65
C ASP A 11 -10.42 -3.36 -15.35
N GLU A 12 -9.76 -4.37 -14.77
CA GLU A 12 -10.11 -4.90 -13.45
C GLU A 12 -9.92 -3.84 -12.36
N ARG A 13 -8.79 -3.12 -12.36
CA ARG A 13 -8.50 -2.07 -11.37
C ARG A 13 -9.57 -0.97 -11.39
N LEU A 14 -9.97 -0.51 -12.58
CA LEU A 14 -11.02 0.49 -12.75
C LEU A 14 -12.39 -0.02 -12.27
N ARG A 15 -12.73 -1.28 -12.60
CA ARG A 15 -13.97 -1.91 -12.13
C ARG A 15 -14.02 -2.03 -10.61
N GLN A 16 -12.93 -2.44 -9.98
CA GLN A 16 -12.84 -2.51 -8.52
C GLN A 16 -12.99 -1.13 -7.87
N LEU A 17 -12.41 -0.10 -8.48
CA LEU A 17 -12.56 1.27 -7.98
C LEU A 17 -14.02 1.73 -7.97
N ASP A 18 -14.77 1.45 -9.03
CA ASP A 18 -16.20 1.78 -9.12
C ASP A 18 -17.03 1.02 -8.09
N ILE A 19 -16.76 -0.28 -7.88
CA ILE A 19 -17.43 -1.10 -6.87
C ILE A 19 -17.19 -0.54 -5.47
N LEU A 20 -15.94 -0.28 -5.10
CA LEU A 20 -15.57 0.24 -3.78
C LEU A 20 -16.17 1.63 -3.52
N ALA A 21 -16.21 2.49 -4.54
CA ALA A 21 -16.84 3.80 -4.45
C ALA A 21 -18.34 3.66 -4.18
N GLN A 22 -19.02 2.77 -4.91
CA GLN A 22 -20.45 2.49 -4.73
C GLN A 22 -20.76 1.95 -3.33
N GLU A 23 -20.00 0.96 -2.84
CA GLU A 23 -20.18 0.36 -1.50
C GLU A 23 -20.07 1.39 -0.37
N ARG A 24 -19.25 2.42 -0.58
CA ARG A 24 -19.00 3.50 0.39
C ARG A 24 -19.87 4.74 0.16
N ALA A 25 -20.80 4.68 -0.80
CA ALA A 25 -21.64 5.80 -1.22
C ALA A 25 -20.83 7.07 -1.56
N MET A 26 -19.73 6.89 -2.28
CA MET A 26 -18.81 7.94 -2.75
C MET A 26 -18.66 7.89 -4.27
N THR A 27 -18.20 8.98 -4.87
CA THR A 27 -17.64 8.97 -6.23
C THR A 27 -16.19 8.44 -6.22
N PRO A 28 -15.66 7.90 -7.34
CA PRO A 28 -14.27 7.46 -7.40
C PRO A 28 -13.25 8.54 -6.99
N PRO A 29 -13.38 9.82 -7.41
CA PRO A 29 -12.45 10.87 -6.96
C PRO A 29 -12.50 11.13 -5.45
N GLU A 30 -13.69 11.12 -4.84
CA GLU A 30 -13.84 11.27 -3.39
C GLU A 30 -13.18 10.11 -2.66
N LEU A 31 -13.40 8.88 -3.11
CA LEU A 31 -12.76 7.69 -2.54
C LEU A 31 -11.23 7.81 -2.63
N LEU A 32 -10.68 8.16 -3.79
CA LEU A 32 -9.23 8.31 -3.95
C LEU A 32 -8.66 9.38 -3.01
N SER A 33 -9.39 10.46 -2.74
CA SER A 33 -8.96 11.47 -1.76
C SER A 33 -8.91 10.93 -0.33
N HIS A 34 -9.82 10.03 0.06
CA HIS A 34 -9.82 9.39 1.39
C HIS A 34 -8.64 8.44 1.59
N TYR A 35 -8.08 7.89 0.52
CA TYR A 35 -6.99 6.92 0.53
C TYR A 35 -5.70 7.45 -0.12
N ALA A 36 -5.59 8.77 -0.29
CA ALA A 36 -4.37 9.41 -0.76
C ALA A 36 -3.24 9.26 0.27
N SER A 37 -1.99 9.27 -0.21
CA SER A 37 -0.83 9.23 0.68
C SER A 37 -0.90 10.32 1.76
N GLY A 38 -0.53 9.95 3.00
CA GLY A 38 -0.68 10.80 4.20
C GLY A 38 -2.06 10.75 4.84
N SER A 39 -3.06 10.12 4.23
CA SER A 39 -4.35 9.87 4.87
C SER A 39 -4.28 8.68 5.82
N PHE A 40 -5.19 8.64 6.80
CA PHE A 40 -5.38 7.46 7.65
C PHE A 40 -5.68 6.19 6.82
N GLY A 41 -6.51 6.31 5.77
CA GLY A 41 -6.82 5.19 4.89
C GLY A 41 -5.60 4.62 4.18
N PHE A 42 -4.65 5.48 3.80
CA PHE A 42 -3.39 5.03 3.21
C PHE A 42 -2.49 4.32 4.23
N HIS A 43 -2.39 4.84 5.46
CA HIS A 43 -1.65 4.17 6.54
C HIS A 43 -2.19 2.75 6.82
N GLU A 44 -3.51 2.60 6.88
CA GLU A 44 -4.15 1.29 7.06
C GLU A 44 -3.81 0.32 5.92
N ALA A 45 -3.73 0.82 4.68
CA ALA A 45 -3.33 0.01 3.53
C ALA A 45 -1.85 -0.44 3.64
N VAL A 46 -0.93 0.45 4.03
CA VAL A 46 0.48 0.13 4.27
C VAL A 46 0.61 -0.93 5.38
N HIS A 47 -0.13 -0.75 6.48
CA HIS A 47 -0.13 -1.69 7.59
C HIS A 47 -0.70 -3.05 7.19
N THR A 48 -1.78 -3.06 6.41
CA THR A 48 -2.37 -4.32 5.91
C THR A 48 -1.37 -5.05 5.00
N ALA A 49 -0.66 -4.33 4.13
CA ALA A 49 0.38 -4.93 3.29
C ALA A 49 1.51 -5.57 4.13
N SER A 50 1.92 -4.94 5.23
CA SER A 50 2.93 -5.52 6.14
C SER A 50 2.42 -6.79 6.82
N ILE A 51 1.18 -6.81 7.30
CA ILE A 51 0.59 -8.02 7.92
C ILE A 51 0.60 -9.19 6.93
N VAL A 52 0.17 -8.95 5.68
CA VAL A 52 0.09 -10.01 4.67
C VAL A 52 1.49 -10.48 4.27
N LEU A 53 2.45 -9.57 4.17
CA LEU A 53 3.86 -9.92 3.97
C LEU A 53 4.36 -10.83 5.08
N ASP A 54 4.18 -10.46 6.34
CA ASP A 54 4.63 -11.26 7.50
C ASP A 54 3.95 -12.65 7.50
N LEU A 55 2.68 -12.74 7.14
CA LEU A 55 1.99 -14.04 7.03
C LEU A 55 2.60 -14.93 5.94
N VAL A 56 2.98 -14.38 4.80
CA VAL A 56 3.61 -15.18 3.73
C VAL A 56 5.05 -15.54 4.09
N ASP A 57 5.81 -14.57 4.60
CA ASP A 57 7.24 -14.73 4.88
C ASP A 57 7.48 -15.60 6.12
N ASP A 58 6.83 -15.29 7.25
CA ASP A 58 7.07 -16.00 8.51
C ASP A 58 6.23 -17.27 8.64
N GLN A 59 5.02 -17.32 8.08
CA GLN A 59 4.15 -18.49 8.26
C GLN A 59 4.19 -19.43 7.06
N LEU A 60 3.92 -18.92 5.85
CA LEU A 60 3.74 -19.79 4.69
C LEU A 60 5.06 -20.41 4.23
N LEU A 61 6.14 -19.63 4.10
CA LEU A 61 7.44 -20.15 3.68
C LEU A 61 8.05 -21.14 4.67
N HIS A 62 7.76 -20.97 5.96
CA HIS A 62 8.21 -21.88 7.01
C HIS A 62 7.28 -23.10 7.21
N HIS A 63 6.16 -23.17 6.50
CA HIS A 63 5.24 -24.30 6.61
C HIS A 63 5.86 -25.58 6.00
N PRO A 64 5.86 -26.74 6.70
CA PRO A 64 6.54 -27.95 6.23
C PRO A 64 6.09 -28.45 4.85
N ALA A 65 4.80 -28.28 4.51
CA ALA A 65 4.29 -28.66 3.20
C ALA A 65 4.86 -27.78 2.07
N ILE A 66 5.13 -26.49 2.35
CA ILE A 66 5.73 -25.55 1.40
C ILE A 66 7.23 -25.83 1.31
N ALA A 67 7.93 -25.95 2.44
CA ALA A 67 9.35 -26.27 2.48
C ALA A 67 9.69 -27.65 1.85
N GLY A 68 8.76 -28.61 1.92
CA GLY A 68 8.91 -29.94 1.34
C GLY A 68 8.70 -30.02 -0.18
N ASN A 69 8.27 -28.93 -0.84
CA ASN A 69 7.99 -28.89 -2.27
C ASN A 69 8.66 -27.67 -2.91
N ASP A 70 9.60 -27.91 -3.83
CA ASP A 70 10.43 -26.86 -4.44
C ASP A 70 9.62 -25.88 -5.32
N GLU A 71 8.60 -26.36 -6.03
CA GLU A 71 7.72 -25.53 -6.84
C GLU A 71 6.86 -24.62 -5.96
N TRP A 72 6.25 -25.17 -4.91
CA TRP A 72 5.40 -24.39 -4.00
C TRP A 72 6.22 -23.37 -3.21
N PHE A 73 7.42 -23.74 -2.78
CA PHE A 73 8.34 -22.80 -2.14
C PHE A 73 8.68 -21.63 -3.07
N ARG A 74 8.99 -21.90 -4.35
CA ARG A 74 9.26 -20.84 -5.33
C ARG A 74 8.07 -19.91 -5.55
N LEU A 75 6.85 -20.46 -5.59
CA LEU A 75 5.63 -19.65 -5.75
C LEU A 75 5.38 -18.76 -4.53
N ALA A 76 5.51 -19.31 -3.32
CA ALA A 76 5.37 -18.55 -2.07
C ALA A 76 6.46 -17.47 -1.93
N ALA A 77 7.70 -17.78 -2.32
CA ALA A 77 8.81 -16.82 -2.27
C ALA A 77 8.57 -15.64 -3.22
N ARG A 78 8.07 -15.89 -4.43
CA ARG A 78 7.68 -14.82 -5.38
C ARG A 78 6.53 -13.97 -4.85
N ALA A 79 5.58 -14.58 -4.15
CA ALA A 79 4.51 -13.84 -3.50
C ALA A 79 5.06 -12.94 -2.38
N SER A 80 5.97 -13.44 -1.53
CA SER A 80 6.65 -12.64 -0.49
C SER A 80 7.41 -11.46 -1.12
N GLU A 81 8.18 -11.70 -2.17
CA GLU A 81 8.92 -10.64 -2.88
C GLU A 81 7.99 -9.58 -3.49
N ALA A 82 6.89 -9.98 -4.12
CA ALA A 82 5.91 -9.04 -4.66
C ALA A 82 5.25 -8.19 -3.56
N LEU A 83 4.90 -8.80 -2.42
CA LEU A 83 4.34 -8.10 -1.26
C LEU A 83 5.36 -7.15 -0.63
N PHE A 84 6.63 -7.55 -0.53
CA PHE A 84 7.71 -6.71 -0.05
C PHE A 84 7.89 -5.47 -0.94
N ASN A 85 7.92 -5.66 -2.26
CA ASN A 85 8.02 -4.56 -3.21
C ASN A 85 6.83 -3.60 -3.12
N LEU A 86 5.61 -4.13 -2.94
CA LEU A 86 4.41 -3.32 -2.72
C LEU A 86 4.53 -2.50 -1.42
N TYR A 87 4.86 -3.14 -0.29
CA TYR A 87 5.04 -2.49 1.00
C TYR A 87 6.08 -1.37 0.93
N GLN A 88 7.24 -1.64 0.34
CA GLN A 88 8.30 -0.64 0.17
C GLN A 88 7.88 0.53 -0.73
N SER A 89 7.18 0.25 -1.84
CA SER A 89 6.68 1.29 -2.75
C SER A 89 5.66 2.20 -2.04
N MET A 90 4.75 1.64 -1.25
CA MET A 90 3.77 2.41 -0.50
C MET A 90 4.43 3.22 0.63
N GLY A 91 5.38 2.62 1.36
CA GLY A 91 6.16 3.29 2.40
C GLY A 91 6.95 4.49 1.86
N ALA A 92 7.53 4.37 0.66
CA ALA A 92 8.21 5.46 0.00
C ALA A 92 7.27 6.64 -0.32
N ALA A 93 6.04 6.35 -0.79
CA ALA A 93 5.02 7.39 -1.04
C ALA A 93 4.59 8.10 0.26
N GLN A 94 4.44 7.34 1.35
CA GLN A 94 4.12 7.90 2.67
C GLN A 94 5.19 8.89 3.15
N LEU A 95 6.46 8.50 3.07
CA LEU A 95 7.58 9.35 3.48
C LEU A 95 7.72 10.61 2.60
N ALA A 96 7.49 10.48 1.29
CA ALA A 96 7.49 11.63 0.38
C ALA A 96 6.42 12.68 0.74
N THR A 97 5.29 12.24 1.30
CA THR A 97 4.21 13.16 1.74
C THR A 97 4.56 13.88 3.04
N HIS A 98 5.21 13.19 3.99
CA HIS A 98 5.67 13.83 5.22
C HIS A 98 6.80 14.85 4.99
N ALA A 99 7.67 14.64 3.99
CA ALA A 99 8.71 15.61 3.64
C ALA A 99 8.14 16.96 3.14
N THR A 100 6.91 17.00 2.64
CA THR A 100 6.23 18.25 2.25
C THR A 100 5.47 18.92 3.38
N ASP A 101 5.29 18.23 4.51
CA ASP A 101 4.65 18.72 5.73
C ASP A 101 5.72 18.92 6.82
N GLU A 102 6.80 19.65 6.50
CA GLU A 102 7.68 20.22 7.51
C GLU A 102 6.88 21.31 8.24
N GLY A 103 5.99 20.88 9.13
CA GLY A 103 5.35 21.76 10.09
C GLY A 103 6.40 22.66 10.72
N LYS A 104 6.05 23.94 10.93
CA LYS A 104 6.93 24.92 11.58
C LYS A 104 7.60 24.26 12.78
N ARG A 105 8.92 24.26 12.80
CA ARG A 105 9.67 23.69 13.92
C ARG A 105 9.19 24.38 15.20
N PRO A 106 9.16 23.71 16.36
CA PRO A 106 8.66 24.31 17.60
C PRO A 106 9.28 25.68 17.92
N GLU A 107 10.55 25.90 17.55
CA GLU A 107 11.23 27.20 17.61
C GLU A 107 10.60 28.33 16.76
N GLU A 108 9.94 27.99 15.65
CA GLU A 108 9.28 28.92 14.73
C GLU A 108 7.83 29.26 15.15
N LEU A 109 7.27 28.51 16.10
CA LEU A 109 5.97 28.81 16.72
C LEU A 109 6.09 29.82 17.86
N ASN A 110 7.25 29.89 18.53
CA ASN A 110 7.49 30.80 19.66
C ASN A 110 7.86 32.24 19.25
N ALA A 111 8.31 32.47 18.01
CA ALA A 111 8.68 33.81 17.52
C ALA A 111 7.47 34.71 17.19
N SER A 112 6.24 34.18 17.31
CA SER A 112 4.99 34.87 16.95
C SER A 112 4.26 35.50 18.15
N ASN A 113 4.80 35.37 19.37
CA ASN A 113 4.15 35.83 20.60
C ASN A 113 4.74 37.12 21.19
N ASP A 114 5.66 37.78 20.48
CA ASP A 114 6.37 38.99 20.95
C ASP A 114 5.91 40.31 20.27
N ASP A 115 4.72 40.34 19.64
CA ASP A 115 4.05 41.57 19.16
C ASP A 115 2.79 41.90 19.96
#